data_AF-A0A847UGR9-F1
#
_entry.id   AF-A0A847UGR9-F1
#
_cell.length_a   1.000
_cell.length_b   1.000
_cell.length_c   1.000
_cell.angle_alpha   90.00
_cell.angle_beta   90.00
_cell.angle_gamma   90.00
#
_symmetry.space_group_name_H-M   'P 1'
#
loop_
_entity.id
_entity.type
_entity.pdbx_description
1 polymer ?
#
loop_
_entity_poly.entity_id
_entity_poly.type
_entity_poly.pdbx_seq_one_letter_code
_entity_poly.pdbx_strand_id
1 'polypeptide(L)'
;MSPSIRSLAGDFAAVFSSLVLLGPLTLGLLVGASKIVAGLTGLALPDPLGTVGFSVAALLALWLALEGAMVQRYGLETMDRGNPLQRVARYLLVAVTTLAGLIVSVRFLLLSLPWAFETQNTPAQVLGVLLVVALVATLYRILTAAREGYLHSNEQ
;
A
#
# COMPACT_ATOMS: atom_id res chain seq x y z
N MET A 1 19.55 -10.12 -30.12
CA MET A 1 20.16 -10.82 -28.97
C MET A 1 19.06 -11.55 -28.23
N SER A 2 19.12 -12.88 -28.07
CA SER A 2 18.10 -13.60 -27.30
C SER A 2 18.34 -13.43 -25.78
N PRO A 3 17.30 -13.27 -24.97
CA PRO A 3 17.44 -13.18 -23.52
C PRO A 3 17.99 -14.49 -22.95
N SER A 4 18.94 -14.39 -22.03
CA SER A 4 19.51 -15.56 -21.35
C SER A 4 18.49 -16.17 -20.36
N ILE A 5 18.52 -17.49 -20.17
CA ILE A 5 17.61 -18.22 -19.26
C ILE A 5 17.66 -17.65 -17.84
N ARG A 6 18.83 -17.17 -17.39
CA ARG A 6 19.02 -16.50 -16.10
C ARG A 6 18.24 -15.18 -16.00
N SER A 7 18.13 -14.43 -17.09
CA SER A 7 17.26 -13.23 -17.16
C SER A 7 15.79 -13.62 -17.04
N LEU A 8 15.33 -14.60 -17.83
CA LEU A 8 13.92 -15.02 -17.79
C LEU A 8 13.49 -15.53 -16.40
N ALA A 9 14.36 -16.29 -15.73
CA ALA A 9 14.11 -16.77 -14.37
C ALA A 9 14.00 -15.63 -13.34
N GLY A 10 14.86 -14.61 -13.43
CA GLY A 10 14.79 -13.46 -12.53
C GLY A 10 13.55 -12.59 -12.77
N ASP A 11 13.07 -12.48 -14.01
CA ASP A 11 11.86 -11.71 -14.34
C ASP A 11 10.62 -12.40 -13.77
N PHE A 12 10.55 -13.73 -13.96
CA PHE A 12 9.49 -14.55 -13.40
C PHE A 12 9.48 -14.50 -11.87
N ALA A 13 10.64 -14.60 -11.22
CA ALA A 13 10.73 -14.57 -9.76
C ALA A 13 10.25 -13.24 -9.16
N ALA A 14 10.63 -12.10 -9.76
CA ALA A 14 10.18 -10.79 -9.30
C ALA A 14 8.66 -10.61 -9.49
N VAL A 15 8.14 -11.00 -10.65
CA VAL A 15 6.71 -10.92 -10.96
C VAL A 15 5.91 -11.84 -10.06
N PHE A 16 6.35 -13.10 -9.89
CA PHE A 16 5.68 -14.07 -9.03
C PHE A 16 5.70 -13.64 -7.57
N SER A 17 6.87 -13.22 -7.05
CA SER A 17 7.01 -12.72 -5.68
C SER A 17 6.07 -11.53 -5.42
N SER A 18 6.06 -10.55 -6.31
CA SER A 18 5.21 -9.37 -6.17
C SER A 18 3.71 -9.70 -6.33
N LEU A 19 3.34 -10.56 -7.27
CA LEU A 19 1.95 -10.99 -7.44
C LEU A 19 1.43 -11.76 -6.23
N VAL A 20 2.23 -12.66 -5.67
CA VAL A 20 1.81 -13.50 -4.54
C VAL A 20 1.79 -12.72 -3.23
N LEU A 21 2.75 -11.82 -3.01
CA LEU A 21 2.87 -11.07 -1.75
C LEU A 21 2.12 -9.73 -1.80
N LEU A 22 2.40 -8.91 -2.80
CA LEU A 22 1.89 -7.54 -2.90
C LEU A 22 0.45 -7.50 -3.41
N GLY A 23 0.08 -8.35 -4.36
CA GLY A 23 -1.27 -8.37 -4.94
C GLY A 23 -2.38 -8.61 -3.91
N PRO A 24 -2.43 -9.78 -3.23
CA PRO A 24 -3.44 -10.08 -2.21
C PRO A 24 -3.42 -9.09 -1.05
N LEU A 25 -2.23 -8.65 -0.61
CA LEU A 25 -2.09 -7.69 0.46
C LEU A 25 -2.73 -6.34 0.08
N THR A 26 -2.40 -5.83 -1.10
CA THR A 26 -2.97 -4.57 -1.60
C THR A 26 -4.47 -4.66 -1.77
N LEU A 27 -4.98 -5.77 -2.31
CA LEU A 27 -6.41 -6.02 -2.44
C LEU A 27 -7.10 -6.00 -1.08
N GLY A 28 -6.55 -6.75 -0.11
CA GLY A 28 -7.08 -6.82 1.26
C GLY A 28 -7.10 -5.45 1.94
N LEU A 29 -6.03 -4.66 1.77
CA LEU A 29 -5.95 -3.30 2.31
C LEU A 29 -6.99 -2.36 1.69
N LEU A 30 -7.11 -2.35 0.37
CA LEU A 30 -8.08 -1.50 -0.33
C LEU A 30 -9.51 -1.84 0.05
N VAL A 31 -9.89 -3.12 -0.02
CA VAL A 31 -11.25 -3.58 0.32
C VAL A 31 -11.53 -3.36 1.81
N GLY A 32 -10.57 -3.68 2.68
CA GLY A 32 -10.68 -3.48 4.12
C GLY A 32 -10.87 -2.00 4.48
N ALA A 33 -10.04 -1.12 3.94
CA ALA A 33 -10.13 0.32 4.14
C ALA A 33 -11.48 0.88 3.65
N SER A 34 -11.94 0.49 2.45
CA SER A 34 -13.25 0.90 1.93
C SER A 34 -14.40 0.50 2.85
N LYS A 35 -14.39 -0.73 3.39
CA LYS A 35 -15.41 -1.19 4.35
C LYS A 35 -15.36 -0.43 5.67
N ILE A 36 -14.17 -0.13 6.18
CA ILE A 36 -14.00 0.67 7.40
C ILE A 36 -14.57 2.06 7.21
N VAL A 37 -14.20 2.74 6.11
CA VAL A 37 -14.69 4.10 5.81
C VAL A 37 -16.20 4.11 5.65
N ALA A 38 -16.77 3.19 4.87
CA ALA A 38 -18.22 3.08 4.68
C ALA A 38 -18.97 2.89 6.00
N GLY A 39 -18.44 2.04 6.90
CA GLY A 39 -18.99 1.82 8.23
C GLY A 39 -18.93 3.06 9.13
N LEU A 40 -17.86 3.86 9.03
CA LEU A 40 -17.72 5.12 9.79
C LEU A 40 -18.63 6.23 9.29
N THR A 41 -18.88 6.29 7.97
CA THR A 41 -19.75 7.31 7.36
C THR A 41 -21.23 6.93 7.35
N GLY A 42 -21.58 5.73 7.83
CA GLY A 42 -22.95 5.19 7.75
C GLY A 42 -23.44 4.94 6.32
N LEU A 43 -22.52 4.86 5.35
CA LEU A 43 -22.86 4.63 3.95
C LEU A 43 -23.03 3.13 3.71
N ALA A 44 -24.27 2.69 3.56
CA ALA A 44 -24.56 1.37 3.03
C ALA A 44 -24.27 1.37 1.52
N LEU A 45 -23.18 0.72 1.10
CA LEU A 45 -22.94 0.52 -0.33
C LEU A 45 -23.90 -0.56 -0.84
N PRO A 46 -24.75 -0.25 -1.85
CA PRO A 46 -25.51 -1.26 -2.58
C PRO A 46 -24.58 -2.34 -3.14
N ASP A 47 -25.04 -3.59 -3.18
CA ASP A 47 -24.28 -4.75 -3.69
C ASP A 47 -23.61 -4.53 -5.07
N PRO A 48 -24.23 -3.84 -6.05
CA PRO A 48 -23.58 -3.51 -7.31
C PRO A 48 -22.36 -2.60 -7.14
N LEU A 49 -22.45 -1.60 -6.26
CA LEU A 49 -21.35 -0.67 -5.99
C LEU A 49 -20.22 -1.35 -5.20
N GLY A 50 -20.56 -2.31 -4.32
CA GLY A 50 -19.58 -3.18 -3.68
C GLY A 50 -18.80 -4.05 -4.68
N THR A 51 -19.49 -4.61 -5.67
CA THR A 51 -18.88 -5.45 -6.72
C THR A 51 -17.96 -4.65 -7.64
N VAL A 52 -18.40 -3.45 -8.07
CA VAL A 52 -17.57 -2.54 -8.85
C VAL A 52 -16.35 -2.09 -8.04
N GLY A 53 -16.54 -1.71 -6.77
CA GLY A 53 -15.45 -1.33 -5.88
C GLY A 53 -14.41 -2.43 -5.69
N PHE A 54 -14.85 -3.68 -5.51
CA PHE A 54 -13.96 -4.85 -5.44
C PHE A 54 -13.18 -5.05 -6.74
N SER A 55 -13.85 -4.92 -7.89
CA SER A 55 -13.23 -5.09 -9.20
C SER A 55 -12.16 -4.01 -9.46
N VAL A 56 -12.46 -2.76 -9.10
CA VAL A 56 -11.49 -1.65 -9.15
C VAL A 56 -10.33 -1.93 -8.20
N ALA A 57 -10.58 -2.36 -6.97
CA ALA A 57 -9.52 -2.70 -6.01
C ALA A 57 -8.63 -3.85 -6.52
N ALA A 58 -9.20 -4.87 -7.17
CA ALA A 58 -8.47 -5.97 -7.77
C ALA A 58 -7.56 -5.49 -8.92
N LEU A 59 -8.05 -4.61 -9.79
CA LEU A 59 -7.26 -4.02 -10.86
C LEU A 59 -6.12 -3.15 -10.30
N LEU A 60 -6.39 -2.33 -9.29
CA LEU A 60 -5.39 -1.49 -8.63
C LEU A 60 -4.32 -2.34 -7.90
N ALA A 61 -4.73 -3.42 -7.24
CA ALA A 61 -3.83 -4.35 -6.58
C ALA A 61 -2.93 -5.08 -7.57
N LEU A 62 -3.49 -5.53 -8.69
CA LEU A 62 -2.73 -6.14 -9.78
C LEU A 62 -1.73 -5.13 -10.39
N TRP A 63 -2.17 -3.89 -10.62
CA TRP A 63 -1.31 -2.83 -11.10
C TRP A 63 -0.14 -2.58 -10.14
N LEU A 64 -0.40 -2.46 -8.84
CA LEU A 64 0.64 -2.21 -7.84
C LEU A 64 1.61 -3.39 -7.73
N ALA A 65 1.13 -4.63 -7.85
CA ALA A 65 1.99 -5.80 -7.89
C ALA A 65 2.94 -5.79 -9.10
N LEU A 66 2.45 -5.40 -10.28
CA LEU A 66 3.29 -5.27 -11.47
C LEU A 66 4.34 -4.15 -11.31
N GLU A 67 3.96 -3.00 -10.76
CA GLU A 67 4.90 -1.91 -10.44
C GLU A 67 5.94 -2.35 -9.40
N GLY A 68 5.53 -3.09 -8.37
CA GLY A 68 6.43 -3.65 -7.37
C GLY A 68 7.46 -4.61 -7.98
N ALA A 69 7.06 -5.44 -8.93
CA ALA A 69 7.97 -6.32 -9.67
C ALA A 69 8.97 -5.52 -10.51
N MET A 70 8.51 -4.44 -11.17
CA MET A 70 9.36 -3.56 -11.96
C MET A 70 10.40 -2.83 -11.09
N VAL A 71 10.00 -2.34 -9.92
CA VAL A 71 10.90 -1.68 -8.95
C VAL A 71 11.92 -2.67 -8.39
N GLN A 72 11.52 -3.90 -8.05
CA GLN A 72 12.46 -4.94 -7.59
C GLN A 72 13.55 -5.25 -8.63
N ARG A 73 13.21 -5.14 -9.92
CA ARG A 73 14.08 -5.48 -11.04
C ARG A 73 14.99 -4.34 -11.50
N TYR A 74 14.45 -3.13 -11.54
CA TYR A 74 15.09 -2.00 -12.23
C TYR A 74 15.29 -0.79 -11.32
N GLY A 75 14.97 -0.91 -10.03
CA GLY A 75 15.08 0.17 -9.06
C GLY A 75 13.95 1.19 -9.13
N LEU A 76 13.96 2.15 -8.21
CA LEU A 76 12.90 3.15 -8.07
C LEU A 76 12.76 4.10 -9.26
N GLU A 77 13.82 4.24 -10.06
CA GLU A 77 13.82 5.06 -11.28
C GLU A 77 12.74 4.65 -12.28
N THR A 78 12.20 3.42 -12.19
CA THR A 78 11.07 3.01 -13.04
C THR A 78 9.80 3.81 -12.78
N MET A 79 9.59 4.31 -11.56
CA MET A 79 8.41 5.13 -11.25
C MET A 79 8.41 6.45 -12.03
N ASP A 80 9.60 6.97 -12.34
CA ASP A 80 9.78 8.22 -13.07
C ASP A 80 9.75 8.05 -14.61
N ARG A 81 9.77 6.82 -15.12
CA ARG A 81 9.77 6.55 -16.57
C ARG A 81 8.37 6.64 -17.17
N GLY A 82 8.21 7.40 -18.25
CA GLY A 82 6.99 7.44 -19.06
C GLY A 82 6.41 8.85 -19.21
N ASN A 83 5.20 8.94 -19.76
CA ASN A 83 4.49 10.20 -19.91
C ASN A 83 4.11 10.77 -18.52
N PRO A 84 4.17 12.08 -18.25
CA PRO A 84 3.76 12.71 -16.99
C PRO A 84 2.45 12.16 -16.39
N LEU A 85 1.42 11.85 -17.19
CA LEU A 85 0.18 11.25 -16.70
C LEU A 85 0.38 9.85 -16.08
N GLN A 86 1.23 9.02 -16.67
CA GLN A 86 1.55 7.68 -16.14
C GLN A 86 2.34 7.77 -14.84
N ARG A 87 3.29 8.72 -14.76
CA ARG A 87 4.04 9.01 -13.55
C ARG A 87 3.11 9.43 -12.41
N VAL A 88 2.21 10.38 -12.67
CA VAL A 88 1.20 10.83 -11.70
C VAL A 88 0.29 9.67 -11.26
N ALA A 89 -0.18 8.85 -12.19
CA ALA A 89 -1.04 7.70 -11.87
C ALA A 89 -0.34 6.70 -10.94
N ARG A 90 0.95 6.40 -11.17
CA ARG A 90 1.74 5.52 -10.29
C ARG A 90 1.90 6.08 -8.89
N TYR A 91 2.26 7.35 -8.78
CA TYR A 91 2.39 8.01 -7.47
C TYR A 91 1.06 8.08 -6.72
N LEU A 92 -0.04 8.39 -7.41
CA LEU A 92 -1.37 8.35 -6.82
C LEU A 92 -1.75 6.95 -6.35
N LEU A 93 -1.45 5.92 -7.14
CA LEU A 93 -1.71 4.54 -6.76
C LEU A 93 -0.96 4.15 -5.49
N VAL A 94 0.33 4.48 -5.40
CA VAL A 94 1.14 4.25 -4.19
C VAL A 94 0.58 5.04 -3.01
N ALA A 95 0.16 6.28 -3.20
CA ALA A 95 -0.42 7.10 -2.15
C ALA A 95 -1.75 6.51 -1.63
N VAL A 96 -2.66 6.11 -2.52
CA VAL A 96 -3.96 5.51 -2.16
C VAL A 96 -3.78 4.21 -1.40
N THR A 97 -2.86 3.35 -1.86
CA THR A 97 -2.59 2.05 -1.21
C THR A 97 -1.90 2.21 0.14
N THR A 98 -0.99 3.19 0.26
CA THR A 98 -0.38 3.57 1.55
C THR A 98 -1.43 4.07 2.53
N LEU A 99 -2.36 4.91 2.07
CA LEU A 99 -3.46 5.43 2.91
C LEU A 99 -4.39 4.29 3.36
N ALA A 100 -4.73 3.37 2.46
CA ALA A 100 -5.53 2.19 2.81
C ALA A 100 -4.83 1.32 3.88
N GLY A 101 -3.52 1.11 3.74
CA GLY A 101 -2.68 0.45 4.73
C GLY A 101 -2.73 1.13 6.09
N LEU A 102 -2.65 2.46 6.12
CA LEU A 102 -2.74 3.26 7.34
C LEU A 102 -4.11 3.11 8.02
N ILE A 103 -5.21 3.22 7.27
CA ILE A 103 -6.58 3.08 7.80
C ILE A 103 -6.77 1.71 8.46
N VAL A 104 -6.37 0.64 7.77
CA VAL A 104 -6.47 -0.73 8.29
C VAL A 104 -5.60 -0.91 9.53
N SER A 105 -4.37 -0.40 9.53
CA SER A 105 -3.44 -0.52 10.67
C SER A 105 -3.94 0.23 11.90
N VAL A 106 -4.45 1.46 11.73
CA VAL A 106 -5.04 2.23 12.83
C VAL A 106 -6.28 1.52 13.38
N ARG A 107 -7.17 1.03 12.52
CA ARG A 107 -8.34 0.26 12.96
C ARG A 107 -7.94 -1.00 13.70
N PHE A 108 -6.94 -1.72 13.22
CA PHE A 108 -6.41 -2.90 13.88
C PHE A 108 -5.86 -2.56 15.28
N LEU A 109 -5.10 -1.47 15.43
CA LEU A 109 -4.59 -1.02 16.73
C LEU A 109 -5.70 -0.65 17.70
N LEU A 110 -6.73 0.07 17.23
CA LEU A 110 -7.88 0.44 18.05
C LEU A 110 -8.66 -0.76 18.58
N LEU A 111 -8.69 -1.86 17.83
CA LEU A 111 -9.36 -3.09 18.25
C LEU A 111 -8.46 -4.00 19.09
N SER A 112 -7.17 -4.09 18.74
CA SER A 112 -6.23 -5.04 19.35
C SER A 112 -5.64 -4.54 20.67
N LEU A 113 -5.34 -3.24 20.80
CA LEU A 113 -4.71 -2.70 22.01
C LEU A 113 -5.59 -2.87 23.25
N PRO A 114 -6.90 -2.50 23.25
CA PRO A 114 -7.74 -2.68 24.43
C PRO A 114 -7.80 -4.14 24.87
N TRP A 115 -8.04 -5.06 23.93
CA TRP A 115 -8.06 -6.49 24.20
C TRP A 115 -6.71 -7.01 24.74
N ALA A 116 -5.59 -6.55 24.18
CA ALA A 116 -4.25 -6.95 24.60
C ALA A 116 -3.94 -6.48 26.03
N PHE A 117 -4.42 -5.30 26.43
CA PHE A 117 -4.31 -4.78 27.79
C PHE A 117 -5.24 -5.52 28.76
N GLU A 118 -6.49 -5.78 28.37
CA GLU A 118 -7.45 -6.54 29.18
C GLU A 118 -6.97 -7.96 29.47
N THR A 119 -6.37 -8.63 28.47
CA THR A 119 -5.93 -10.02 28.57
C THR A 119 -4.50 -10.16 29.14
N GLN A 120 -3.83 -9.04 29.49
CA GLN A 120 -2.42 -9.01 29.90
C GLN A 120 -1.46 -9.77 28.96
N ASN A 121 -1.78 -9.76 27.66
CA ASN A 121 -1.01 -10.50 26.67
C ASN A 121 0.24 -9.71 26.26
N THR A 122 1.31 -9.86 27.04
CA THR A 122 2.59 -9.13 26.89
C THR A 122 3.13 -9.13 25.45
N PRO A 123 3.21 -10.25 24.70
CA PRO A 123 3.72 -10.21 23.32
C PRO A 123 2.80 -9.43 22.36
N ALA A 124 1.48 -9.52 22.52
CA ALA A 124 0.54 -8.73 21.71
C ALA A 124 0.65 -7.22 22.00
N GLN A 125 0.87 -6.85 23.26
CA GLN A 125 1.10 -5.46 23.66
C GLN A 125 2.40 -4.91 23.05
N VAL A 126 3.51 -5.66 23.15
CA VAL A 126 4.80 -5.24 22.58
C VAL A 126 4.71 -5.07 21.07
N LEU A 127 4.10 -6.02 20.36
CA LEU A 127 3.89 -5.93 18.91
C LEU A 127 2.98 -4.74 18.55
N GLY A 128 1.93 -4.50 19.33
CA GLY A 128 1.06 -3.34 19.15
C GLY A 128 1.80 -2.01 19.30
N VAL A 129 2.62 -1.86 20.34
CA VAL A 129 3.43 -0.65 20.57
C VAL A 129 4.47 -0.46 19.47
N LEU A 130 5.17 -1.53 19.07
CA LEU A 130 6.13 -1.46 17.96
C LEU A 130 5.46 -1.04 16.65
N LEU A 131 4.25 -1.54 16.38
CA LEU A 131 3.47 -1.14 15.21
C LEU A 131 3.09 0.36 15.27
N VAL A 132 2.70 0.88 16.44
CA VAL A 132 2.43 2.31 16.63
C VAL A 132 3.69 3.14 16.31
N VAL A 133 4.84 2.75 16.87
CA VAL A 133 6.12 3.45 16.62
C VAL A 133 6.48 3.42 15.14
N ALA A 134 6.32 2.27 14.48
CA ALA A 134 6.58 2.12 13.05
C ALA A 134 5.66 3.02 12.21
N LEU A 135 4.37 3.11 12.54
CA LEU A 135 3.43 4.02 11.86
C LEU A 135 3.83 5.48 12.04
N VAL A 136 4.18 5.91 13.26
CA VAL A 136 4.60 7.29 13.53
C VAL A 136 5.88 7.63 12.77
N ALA A 137 6.88 6.74 12.79
CA ALA A 137 8.13 6.94 12.07
C ALA A 137 7.90 7.01 10.55
N THR A 138 7.02 6.16 10.01
CA THR A 138 6.66 6.17 8.58
C THR A 138 5.95 7.47 8.21
N LEU A 139 4.99 7.91 9.02
CA LEU A 139 4.26 9.15 8.80
C LEU A 139 5.19 10.36 8.84
N TYR A 140 6.10 10.40 9.82
CA TYR A 140 7.11 11.45 9.92
C TYR A 140 7.97 11.51 8.66
N ARG A 141 8.48 10.37 8.16
CA ARG A 141 9.28 10.33 6.93
C ARG A 141 8.51 10.83 5.72
N ILE A 142 7.24 10.45 5.56
CA ILE A 142 6.39 10.91 4.46
C ILE A 142 6.19 12.43 4.53
N LEU A 143 5.89 12.96 5.72
CA LEU A 143 5.69 14.41 5.92
C LEU A 143 6.97 15.21 5.68
N THR A 144 8.11 14.72 6.14
CA THR A 144 9.41 15.37 5.90
C THR A 144 9.75 15.38 4.41
N ALA A 145 9.58 14.24 3.72
CA ALA A 145 9.82 14.15 2.27
C ALA A 145 8.87 15.07 1.48
N ALA A 146 7.60 15.15 1.86
CA ALA A 146 6.64 16.06 1.24
C ALA A 146 7.06 17.53 1.47
N ARG A 147 7.46 17.90 2.69
CA ARG A 147 7.90 19.25 3.03
C ARG A 147 9.15 19.66 2.25
N GLU A 148 10.14 18.78 2.16
CA GLU A 148 11.37 19.02 1.38
C GLU A 148 11.07 19.18 -0.11
N GLY A 149 10.17 18.37 -0.66
CA GLY A 149 9.72 18.50 -2.06
C GLY A 149 9.01 19.83 -2.35
N TYR A 150 8.14 20.30 -1.45
CA TYR A 150 7.47 21.60 -1.57
C TYR A 150 8.42 22.79 -1.47
N LEU A 151 9.49 22.69 -0.66
CA LEU A 151 10.47 23.76 -0.51
C LEU A 151 11.33 23.92 -1.77
N HIS A 152 11.79 22.80 -2.37
CA HIS A 152 12.61 22.84 -3.58
C HIS A 152 11.81 23.19 -4.85
N SER A 153 10.49 22.95 -4.90
CA SER A 153 9.65 23.35 -6.03
C SER A 153 9.35 24.85 -6.08
N ASN A 154 9.55 25.58 -4.97
CA ASN A 154 9.38 27.04 -4.90
C ASN A 154 10.66 27.82 -5.24
N GLU A 155 11.78 27.13 -5.47
CA GLU A 155 13.07 27.72 -5.85
C GLU A 155 13.37 27.60 -7.35
N GLN A 156 12.44 27.04 -8.15
CA GLN A 156 12.48 26.98 -9.62
C GLN A 156 11.43 27.90 -10.23
#